data_AF-A0A6I7NWX5-F1
#
_entry.id   AF-A0A6I7NWX5-F1
#
_cell.length_a   1.000
_cell.length_b   1.000
_cell.length_c   1.000
_cell.angle_alpha   90.00
_cell.angle_beta   90.00
_cell.angle_gamma   90.00
#
_symmetry.space_group_name_H-M   'P 1'
#
loop_
_entity.id
_entity.type
_entity.pdbx_description
1 polymer ?
#
loop_
_entity_poly.entity_id
_entity_poly.type
_entity_poly.pdbx_seq_one_letter_code
_entity_poly.pdbx_strand_id
1 'polypeptide(L)'
;MIYEFSKETILSIGKVLGSNPKKLGEDVYRIEMVNDEDGRKLALEILLGLVIDGKKMNMVSVYSGSTFIQLHNCTAFIASEMLKQVTFFGKSGGYTSGLIVEQGAGCSLYANVNDSVLTGDFTKLPEDVMMCGVALSLTDTLDSDDFSFDDETIS
;
A
#
# COMPACT_ATOMS: atom_id res chain seq x y z
N MET A 1 5.91 11.77 -0.93
CA MET A 1 5.07 12.09 -2.10
C MET A 1 4.20 10.88 -2.38
N ILE A 2 2.95 11.12 -2.76
CA ILE A 2 1.96 10.07 -3.01
C ILE A 2 2.03 9.74 -4.50
N TYR A 3 1.99 8.45 -4.83
CA TYR A 3 2.11 7.96 -6.19
C TYR A 3 0.92 7.08 -6.57
N GLU A 4 0.51 7.19 -7.84
CA GLU A 4 -0.36 6.23 -8.50
C GLU A 4 0.44 5.04 -9.04
N PHE A 5 -0.27 3.98 -9.40
CA PHE A 5 0.34 2.79 -9.96
C PHE A 5 0.64 2.95 -11.45
N SER A 6 1.93 2.88 -11.80
CA SER A 6 2.43 2.76 -13.16
C SER A 6 3.60 1.76 -13.17
N LYS A 7 4.08 1.38 -14.35
CA LYS A 7 5.25 0.50 -14.49
C LYS A 7 6.47 1.11 -13.81
N GLU A 8 6.69 2.41 -13.97
CA GLU A 8 7.81 3.17 -13.41
C GLU A 8 7.70 3.24 -11.88
N THR A 9 6.50 3.50 -11.36
CA THR A 9 6.31 3.63 -9.91
C THR A 9 6.41 2.28 -9.20
N ILE A 10 6.07 1.17 -9.85
CA ILE A 10 6.33 -0.21 -9.36
C ILE A 10 7.83 -0.49 -9.25
N LEU A 11 8.65 -0.03 -10.19
CA LEU A 11 10.11 -0.17 -10.08
C LEU A 11 10.66 0.61 -8.88
N SER A 12 10.08 1.78 -8.60
CA SER A 12 10.40 2.58 -7.39
C SER A 12 10.06 1.82 -6.10
N ILE A 13 8.89 1.18 -6.04
CA ILE A 13 8.50 0.30 -4.92
C ILE A 13 9.56 -0.79 -4.71
N GLY A 14 9.96 -1.49 -5.77
CA GLY A 14 10.99 -2.51 -5.71
C GLY A 14 12.32 -2.00 -5.17
N LYS A 15 12.75 -0.81 -5.62
CA LYS A 15 13.97 -0.15 -5.13
C LYS A 15 13.90 0.10 -3.62
N VAL A 16 12.80 0.65 -3.11
CA VAL A 16 12.62 0.91 -1.67
C VAL A 16 12.61 -0.39 -0.86
N LEU A 17 11.96 -1.43 -1.38
CA LEU A 17 11.88 -2.74 -0.75
C LEU A 17 13.14 -3.60 -0.94
N GLY A 18 14.15 -3.11 -1.68
CA GLY A 18 15.39 -3.84 -1.94
C GLY A 18 15.24 -5.09 -2.79
N SER A 19 14.19 -5.20 -3.61
CA SER A 19 13.94 -6.37 -4.45
C SER A 19 13.34 -5.99 -5.78
N ASN A 20 13.72 -6.73 -6.84
CA ASN A 20 13.28 -6.43 -8.20
C ASN A 20 11.86 -6.97 -8.45
N PRO A 21 10.92 -6.13 -8.91
CA PRO A 21 9.59 -6.60 -9.30
C PRO A 21 9.66 -7.55 -10.48
N LYS A 22 8.98 -8.69 -10.37
CA LYS A 22 8.80 -9.69 -11.43
C LYS A 22 7.40 -9.54 -12.00
N LYS A 23 7.27 -9.33 -13.31
CA LYS A 23 5.97 -9.32 -13.98
C LYS A 23 5.44 -10.75 -14.06
N LEU A 24 4.20 -10.97 -13.63
CA LEU A 24 3.48 -12.25 -13.73
C LEU A 24 2.22 -12.03 -14.59
N GLY A 25 2.27 -12.38 -15.87
CA GLY A 25 1.19 -12.06 -16.81
C GLY A 25 1.20 -10.57 -17.19
N GLU A 26 0.02 -9.99 -17.44
CA GLU A 26 -0.08 -8.60 -17.94
C GLU A 26 -0.16 -7.55 -16.84
N ASP A 27 -0.96 -7.80 -15.82
CA ASP A 27 -1.33 -6.76 -14.85
C ASP A 27 -0.82 -7.02 -13.42
N VAL A 28 -0.01 -8.08 -13.24
CA VAL A 28 0.48 -8.51 -11.92
C VAL A 28 1.98 -8.30 -11.81
N TYR A 29 2.40 -7.70 -10.71
CA TYR A 29 3.81 -7.55 -10.34
C TYR A 29 4.05 -8.18 -8.98
N ARG A 30 5.07 -9.04 -8.89
CA ARG A 30 5.44 -9.73 -7.65
C ARG A 30 6.82 -9.29 -7.18
N ILE A 31 6.92 -8.90 -5.91
CA ILE A 31 8.16 -8.53 -5.24
C ILE A 31 8.35 -9.50 -4.07
N GLU A 32 9.51 -10.16 -4.04
CA GLU A 32 9.81 -11.17 -3.02
C GLU A 32 10.93 -10.65 -2.12
N MET A 33 10.70 -10.65 -0.81
CA MET A 33 11.64 -10.21 0.21
C MET A 33 11.94 -11.36 1.16
N VAL A 34 13.19 -11.43 1.58
CA VAL A 34 13.69 -12.35 2.59
C VAL A 34 14.48 -11.53 3.59
N ASN A 35 14.22 -11.75 4.87
CA ASN A 35 15.07 -11.26 5.94
C ASN A 35 16.10 -12.35 6.25
N ASP A 36 17.36 -12.12 5.92
CA ASP A 36 18.43 -13.11 6.13
C ASP A 36 18.81 -13.28 7.61
N GLU A 37 18.45 -12.33 8.50
CA GLU A 37 18.79 -12.41 9.92
C GLU A 37 17.95 -13.45 10.67
N ASP A 38 16.66 -13.54 10.35
CA ASP A 38 15.70 -14.41 11.04
C ASP A 38 14.91 -15.35 10.12
N GLY A 39 15.17 -15.30 8.81
CA GLY A 39 14.57 -16.18 7.80
C GLY A 39 13.12 -15.84 7.44
N ARG A 40 12.57 -14.70 7.89
CA ARG A 40 11.24 -14.24 7.47
C ARG A 40 11.18 -14.05 5.96
N LYS A 41 10.04 -14.41 5.37
CA LYS A 41 9.79 -14.28 3.93
C LYS A 41 8.45 -13.60 3.71
N LEU A 42 8.42 -12.73 2.72
CA LEU A 42 7.22 -12.03 2.29
C LEU A 42 7.21 -11.96 0.77
N ALA A 43 6.07 -12.28 0.17
CA ALA A 43 5.81 -11.93 -1.22
C ALA A 43 4.70 -10.89 -1.28
N LEU A 44 4.97 -9.81 -1.99
CA LEU A 44 4.04 -8.73 -2.29
C LEU A 44 3.60 -8.89 -3.74
N GLU A 45 2.29 -8.87 -3.97
CA GLU A 45 1.69 -8.82 -5.31
C GLU A 45 0.90 -7.52 -5.47
N ILE A 46 1.16 -6.82 -6.57
CA ILE A 46 0.43 -5.61 -6.98
C ILE A 46 -0.33 -5.99 -8.25
N LEU A 47 -1.64 -6.01 -8.14
CA LEU A 47 -2.55 -6.37 -9.22
C LEU A 47 -3.29 -5.11 -9.69
N LEU A 48 -3.04 -4.73 -10.94
CA LEU A 48 -3.52 -3.49 -11.53
C LEU A 48 -4.81 -3.70 -12.32
N GLY A 49 -5.68 -2.68 -12.33
CA GLY A 49 -6.78 -2.58 -13.30
C GLY A 49 -7.83 -3.70 -13.24
N LEU A 50 -8.04 -4.33 -12.08
CA LEU A 50 -9.12 -5.30 -11.87
C LEU A 50 -10.46 -4.64 -12.13
N VAL A 51 -11.34 -5.31 -12.87
CA VAL A 51 -12.72 -4.86 -13.09
C VAL A 51 -13.67 -5.79 -12.34
N ILE A 52 -14.40 -5.24 -11.36
CA ILE A 52 -15.44 -5.94 -10.60
C ILE A 52 -16.72 -5.10 -10.71
N ASP A 53 -17.81 -5.71 -11.18
CA ASP A 53 -19.09 -5.02 -11.40
C ASP A 53 -18.96 -3.72 -12.21
N GLY A 54 -18.10 -3.73 -13.23
CA GLY A 54 -17.83 -2.58 -14.10
C GLY A 54 -16.99 -1.47 -13.46
N LYS A 55 -16.48 -1.65 -12.24
CA LYS A 55 -15.60 -0.69 -11.55
C LYS A 55 -14.15 -1.18 -11.58
N LYS A 56 -13.26 -0.30 -12.04
CA LYS A 56 -11.81 -0.53 -12.04
C LYS A 56 -11.25 -0.31 -10.63
N MET A 57 -10.35 -1.19 -10.18
CA MET A 57 -9.64 -1.06 -8.91
C MET A 57 -8.27 -1.73 -9.00
N ASN A 58 -7.34 -1.29 -8.16
CA ASN A 58 -6.11 -2.02 -7.91
C ASN A 58 -6.23 -2.80 -6.60
N MET A 59 -5.46 -3.87 -6.48
CA MET A 59 -5.40 -4.69 -5.28
C MET A 59 -3.94 -5.01 -4.96
N VAL A 60 -3.60 -4.90 -3.67
CA VAL A 60 -2.29 -5.29 -3.15
C VAL A 60 -2.48 -6.49 -2.25
N SER A 61 -1.70 -7.54 -2.47
CA SER A 61 -1.75 -8.77 -1.68
C SER A 61 -0.38 -9.08 -1.08
N VAL A 62 -0.37 -9.55 0.17
CA VAL A 62 0.83 -9.96 0.87
C VAL A 62 0.68 -11.41 1.31
N TYR A 63 1.67 -12.22 0.95
CA TYR A 63 1.84 -13.59 1.40
C TYR A 63 3.01 -13.62 2.37
N SER A 64 2.73 -13.85 3.64
CA SER A 64 3.72 -14.04 4.70
C SER A 64 3.51 -15.42 5.33
N GLY A 65 4.49 -15.94 6.06
CA GLY A 65 4.59 -17.35 6.44
C GLY A 65 3.29 -18.03 6.90
N SER A 66 2.46 -17.35 7.71
CA SER A 66 1.16 -17.85 8.18
C SER A 66 -0.03 -16.97 7.81
N THR A 67 0.18 -15.94 6.99
CA THR A 67 -0.81 -14.86 6.80
C THR A 67 -0.91 -14.48 5.34
N PHE A 68 -2.15 -14.34 4.88
CA PHE A 68 -2.49 -13.76 3.59
C PHE A 68 -3.31 -12.49 3.83
N ILE A 69 -2.85 -11.36 3.32
CA ILE A 69 -3.48 -10.05 3.50
C ILE A 69 -3.80 -9.47 2.13
N GLN A 70 -5.01 -8.91 1.97
CA GLN A 70 -5.39 -8.20 0.76
C GLN A 70 -5.92 -6.82 1.11
N LEU A 71 -5.36 -5.80 0.45
CA LEU A 71 -5.88 -4.45 0.43
C LEU A 71 -6.59 -4.23 -0.90
N HIS A 72 -7.92 -4.28 -0.85
CA HIS A 72 -8.80 -3.96 -1.96
C HIS A 72 -8.92 -2.45 -2.13
N ASN A 73 -9.29 -2.03 -3.34
CA ASN A 73 -9.42 -0.62 -3.71
C ASN A 73 -8.19 0.20 -3.29
N CYS A 74 -7.00 -0.35 -3.56
CA CYS A 74 -5.75 0.35 -3.27
C CYS A 74 -5.61 1.51 -4.27
N THR A 75 -5.85 2.73 -3.81
CA THR A 75 -5.90 3.91 -4.68
C THR A 75 -4.52 4.47 -4.94
N ALA A 76 -3.65 4.46 -3.93
CA ALA A 76 -2.33 5.04 -4.01
C ALA A 76 -1.34 4.39 -3.04
N PHE A 77 -0.10 4.83 -3.09
CA PHE A 77 0.93 4.43 -2.16
C PHE A 77 1.93 5.55 -1.86
N ILE A 78 2.69 5.35 -0.79
CA ILE A 78 3.82 6.20 -0.38
C ILE A 78 5.03 5.29 -0.22
N ALA A 79 6.08 5.56 -0.99
CA ALA A 79 7.35 4.86 -0.88
C ALA A 79 8.36 5.73 -0.11
N SER A 80 8.96 5.20 0.95
CA SER A 80 9.92 5.91 1.80
C SER A 80 11.26 5.18 1.83
N GLU A 81 12.27 5.74 1.16
CA GLU A 81 13.65 5.23 1.22
C GLU A 81 14.22 5.34 2.63
N MET A 82 13.88 6.41 3.37
CA MET A 82 14.36 6.64 4.73
C MET A 82 13.87 5.58 5.71
N LEU A 83 12.59 5.20 5.61
CA LEU A 83 11.98 4.18 6.46
C LEU A 83 12.12 2.77 5.88
N LYS A 84 12.60 2.64 4.63
CA LYS A 84 12.73 1.37 3.89
C LYS A 84 11.41 0.60 3.83
N GLN A 85 10.31 1.33 3.65
CA GLN A 85 8.96 0.77 3.62
C GLN A 85 8.09 1.44 2.56
N VAL A 86 7.05 0.73 2.16
CA VAL A 86 6.00 1.24 1.27
C VAL A 86 4.65 1.12 1.98
N THR A 87 3.94 2.22 2.08
CA THR A 87 2.58 2.29 2.63
C THR A 87 1.59 2.33 1.47
N PHE A 88 0.88 1.24 1.25
CA PHE A 88 -0.26 1.15 0.34
C PHE A 88 -1.53 1.56 1.08
N PHE A 89 -2.46 2.26 0.44
CA PHE A 89 -3.71 2.59 1.09
C PHE A 89 -4.87 2.77 0.11
N GLY A 90 -6.07 2.61 0.63
CA GLY A 90 -7.33 2.88 -0.05
C GLY A 90 -8.23 3.70 0.86
N LYS A 91 -8.90 4.70 0.28
CA LYS A 91 -9.92 5.51 0.97
C LYS A 91 -11.31 5.13 0.46
N SER A 92 -12.29 5.01 1.36
CA SER A 92 -13.69 4.79 1.01
C SER A 92 -14.61 5.29 2.11
N GLY A 93 -15.52 6.21 1.76
CA GLY A 93 -16.62 6.63 2.65
C GLY A 93 -16.18 7.21 4.01
N GLY A 94 -15.08 7.96 4.06
CA GLY A 94 -14.55 8.54 5.30
C GLY A 94 -13.68 7.58 6.14
N TYR A 95 -13.29 6.45 5.54
CA TYR A 95 -12.40 5.47 6.14
C TYR A 95 -11.20 5.21 5.24
N THR A 96 -10.06 5.01 5.88
CA THR A 96 -8.80 4.65 5.26
C THR A 96 -8.38 3.25 5.72
N SER A 97 -7.94 2.42 4.79
CA SER A 97 -7.22 1.19 5.11
C SER A 97 -5.81 1.27 4.51
N GLY A 98 -4.81 0.92 5.30
CA GLY A 98 -3.41 0.98 4.91
C GLY A 98 -2.67 -0.33 5.18
N LEU A 99 -1.88 -0.75 4.20
CA LEU A 99 -0.99 -1.89 4.26
C LEU A 99 0.44 -1.41 4.11
N ILE A 100 1.23 -1.55 5.17
CA ILE A 100 2.64 -1.18 5.18
C ILE A 100 3.46 -2.44 4.93
N VAL A 101 4.41 -2.36 4.01
CA VAL A 101 5.35 -3.43 3.68
C VAL A 101 6.77 -2.89 3.81
N GLU A 102 7.62 -3.63 4.53
CA GLU A 102 8.98 -3.22 4.85
C GLU A 102 10.00 -4.08 4.08
N GLN A 103 11.15 -3.49 3.74
CA GLN A 103 12.28 -4.19 3.10
C GLN A 103 12.69 -5.46 3.89
N GLY A 104 12.57 -5.44 5.21
CA GLY A 104 12.89 -6.57 6.10
C GLY A 104 11.85 -7.70 6.14
N ALA A 105 11.03 -7.85 5.09
CA ALA A 105 9.95 -8.84 4.98
C ALA A 105 8.88 -8.73 6.10
N GLY A 106 8.71 -7.52 6.64
CA GLY A 106 7.64 -7.17 7.59
C GLY A 106 6.42 -6.59 6.90
N CYS A 107 5.25 -6.73 7.51
CA CYS A 107 4.06 -6.01 7.09
C CYS A 107 3.11 -5.72 8.25
N SER A 108 2.39 -4.61 8.15
CA SER A 108 1.34 -4.20 9.09
C SER A 108 0.09 -3.78 8.32
N LEU A 109 -1.09 -4.20 8.78
CA LEU A 109 -2.37 -3.79 8.22
C LEU A 109 -3.16 -2.99 9.26
N TYR A 110 -3.60 -1.81 8.84
CA TYR A 110 -4.60 -1.01 9.53
C TYR A 110 -5.83 -0.94 8.65
N ALA A 111 -6.97 -1.43 9.12
CA ALA A 111 -8.19 -1.50 8.33
C ALA A 111 -9.30 -0.68 8.97
N ASN A 112 -10.16 -0.08 8.13
CA ASN A 112 -11.35 0.65 8.55
C ASN A 112 -11.05 1.79 9.55
N VAL A 113 -9.96 2.52 9.32
CA VAL A 113 -9.53 3.63 10.16
C VAL A 113 -10.36 4.85 9.79
N ASN A 114 -11.11 5.40 10.74
CA ASN A 114 -11.89 6.61 10.49
C ASN A 114 -10.95 7.80 10.26
N ASP A 115 -11.25 8.65 9.28
CA ASP A 115 -10.37 9.78 8.92
C ASP A 115 -10.15 10.78 10.08
N SER A 116 -11.05 10.83 11.09
CA SER A 116 -10.83 11.62 12.31
C SER A 116 -9.61 11.18 13.13
N VAL A 117 -9.18 9.92 12.99
CA VAL A 117 -7.95 9.39 13.60
C VAL A 117 -6.71 9.91 12.88
N LEU A 118 -6.81 10.24 11.59
CA LEU A 118 -5.70 10.63 10.74
C LEU A 118 -5.51 12.16 10.67
N THR A 119 -6.60 12.91 10.77
CA THR A 119 -6.65 14.38 10.68
C THR A 119 -6.53 15.09 12.04
N GLY A 120 -6.65 14.35 13.14
CA GLY A 120 -6.67 14.88 14.50
C GLY A 120 -5.28 15.15 15.11
N ASP A 121 -5.27 15.81 16.28
CA ASP A 121 -4.06 15.95 17.09
C ASP A 121 -3.70 14.58 17.72
N PHE A 122 -2.70 13.90 17.17
CA PHE A 122 -2.30 12.56 17.59
C PHE A 122 -1.94 12.48 19.07
N THR A 123 -1.51 13.59 19.69
CA THR A 123 -1.16 13.62 21.13
C THR A 123 -2.37 13.50 22.04
N LYS A 124 -3.58 13.67 21.49
CA LYS A 124 -4.86 13.54 22.20
C LYS A 124 -5.54 12.20 21.92
N LEU A 125 -4.99 11.37 21.03
CA LEU A 125 -5.52 10.03 20.78
C LEU A 125 -5.17 9.11 21.97
N PRO A 126 -6.03 8.12 22.27
CA PRO A 126 -5.64 7.02 23.14
C PRO A 126 -4.37 6.34 22.62
N GLU A 127 -3.49 5.91 23.52
CA GLU A 127 -2.20 5.29 23.19
C GLU A 127 -2.35 4.11 22.21
N ASP A 128 -3.40 3.30 22.40
CA ASP A 128 -3.72 2.15 21.55
C ASP A 128 -4.01 2.52 20.08
N VAL A 129 -4.43 3.76 19.81
CA VAL A 129 -4.82 4.25 18.48
C VAL A 129 -3.75 5.17 17.87
N MET A 130 -2.88 5.74 18.70
CA MET A 130 -1.85 6.69 18.29
C MET A 130 -0.91 6.10 17.23
N MET A 131 -0.52 4.84 17.36
CA MET A 131 0.36 4.17 16.39
C MET A 131 -0.26 4.12 14.99
N CYS A 132 -1.57 3.86 14.89
CA CYS A 132 -2.29 3.89 13.62
C CYS A 132 -2.31 5.29 13.03
N GLY A 133 -2.61 6.30 13.84
CA GLY A 133 -2.61 7.71 13.43
C GLY A 133 -1.26 8.13 12.86
N VAL A 134 -0.16 7.80 13.55
CA VAL A 134 1.20 8.10 13.07
C VAL A 134 1.51 7.34 11.78
N ALA A 135 1.26 6.03 11.75
CA ALA A 135 1.61 5.17 10.61
C ALA A 135 0.90 5.56 9.30
N LEU A 136 -0.34 6.05 9.40
CA LEU A 136 -1.15 6.45 8.25
C LEU A 136 -1.26 7.97 8.06
N SER A 137 -0.68 8.80 8.93
CA SER A 137 -0.74 10.27 8.83
C SER A 137 -0.36 10.81 7.45
N LEU A 138 0.62 10.18 6.79
CA LEU A 138 1.08 10.58 5.46
C LEU A 138 0.04 10.33 4.35
N THR A 139 -1.01 9.56 4.61
CA THR A 139 -2.10 9.28 3.66
C THR A 139 -3.16 10.39 3.65
N ASP A 140 -3.13 11.30 4.63
CA ASP A 140 -4.13 12.36 4.77
C ASP A 140 -4.01 13.47 3.72
N THR A 141 -2.82 13.70 3.17
CA THR A 141 -2.57 14.80 2.21
C THR A 141 -3.23 14.62 0.82
N LEU A 142 -4.11 13.63 0.66
CA LEU A 142 -4.93 13.40 -0.53
C LEU A 142 -6.38 13.76 -0.24
N ASP A 143 -6.87 14.82 -0.87
CA ASP A 143 -8.30 15.03 -1.07
C ASP A 143 -8.84 13.99 -2.06
N SER A 144 -10.01 13.43 -1.76
CA SER A 144 -10.63 12.32 -2.50
C SER A 144 -11.20 12.68 -3.88
N ASP A 145 -11.19 13.96 -4.25
CA ASP A 145 -11.96 14.49 -5.38
C ASP A 145 -11.20 14.46 -6.73
N ASP A 146 -9.91 14.10 -6.73
CA ASP A 146 -9.06 14.08 -7.94
C ASP A 146 -8.86 12.67 -8.57
N PHE A 147 -9.52 11.62 -8.09
CA PHE A 147 -9.33 10.27 -8.61
C PHE A 147 -10.31 9.93 -9.75
N SER A 148 -9.91 10.17 -11.00
CA SER A 148 -10.42 9.46 -12.17
C SER A 148 -9.36 8.48 -12.69
N PHE A 149 -9.75 7.24 -12.96
CA PHE A 149 -8.90 6.34 -13.74
C PHE A 149 -8.98 6.81 -15.20
N ASP A 150 -8.15 7.78 -15.58
CA ASP A 150 -8.09 8.22 -16.98
C ASP A 150 -7.60 7.05 -17.85
N ASP A 151 -8.42 6.65 -18.82
CA ASP A 151 -8.27 5.45 -19.65
C ASP A 151 -7.17 5.57 -20.73
N GLU A 152 -6.35 6.61 -20.70
CA GLU A 152 -5.36 6.90 -21.74
C GLU A 152 -3.94 6.84 -21.19
N THR A 153 -3.36 5.63 -21.10
CA THR A 153 -1.92 5.34 -21.35
C THR A 153 -1.62 3.87 -21.04
N ILE A 154 -2.25 2.96 -21.78
CA ILE A 154 -1.67 1.63 -21.97
C ILE A 154 -1.61 1.36 -23.48
N SER A 155 -0.53 1.85 -24.10
CA SER A 155 -0.06 1.46 -25.43
C SER A 155 1.41 1.07 -25.36
#